data_AF-A0A9D8CPP4-F1
#
_entry.id   AF-A0A9D8CPP4-F1
#
_cell.length_a   1.000
_cell.length_b   1.000
_cell.length_c   1.000
_cell.angle_alpha   90.00
_cell.angle_beta   90.00
_cell.angle_gamma   90.00
#
_symmetry.space_group_name_H-M   'P 1'
#
loop_
_entity.id
_entity.type
_entity.pdbx_description
1 polymer ?
#
loop_
_entity_poly.entity_id
_entity_poly.type
_entity_poly.pdbx_seq_one_letter_code
_entity_poly.pdbx_strand_id
1 'polypeptide(L)'
;MDHRSLFLKHIDPKRHIGVEVGALDRPTLSRDDVDVRYLDHLDTDGLRTKYRTHRAISADRIVDISYVWNDGTLAQVVGVGTRFDFFAASHVIEHIANPIGWLNEIHGVLKPGGRLLLFVPDKRFTFDMKRPCTRLSALVDAYFSDRRRPSFGQIYEHYTHAAKVDPSVAWRTPDMAERARILPRHGVPLALDKCRQAQAADAYVDVHCSVFTPYSFVELLRDMVAVGPELLRPFKVVDFVPTPRDDIEFFVALEAIANVAVEAFNDDIMRQIARSADYSGSFDDGGFAEMMHRDEMLRQRYDALLQNWSDSRANGRWKEISAEIMASLPGLDPTLHHEQPGAGAAVGSD
;
A
#
# COMPACT_ATOMS: atom_id res chain seq x y z
N MET A 1 7.99 -8.91 11.14
CA MET A 1 6.69 -9.62 11.25
C MET A 1 6.88 -11.08 10.86
N ASP A 2 5.99 -11.98 11.25
CA ASP A 2 5.96 -13.33 10.68
C ASP A 2 5.15 -13.30 9.38
N HIS A 3 5.87 -13.20 8.25
CA HIS A 3 5.25 -13.11 6.92
C HIS A 3 4.38 -14.31 6.60
N ARG A 4 4.87 -15.50 6.92
CA ARG A 4 4.21 -16.76 6.59
C ARG A 4 2.91 -16.90 7.37
N SER A 5 2.94 -16.62 8.68
CA SER A 5 1.72 -16.70 9.49
C SER A 5 0.64 -15.71 9.04
N LEU A 6 1.03 -14.50 8.63
CA LEU A 6 0.09 -13.51 8.10
C LEU A 6 -0.50 -13.95 6.75
N PHE A 7 0.29 -14.52 5.84
CA PHE A 7 -0.26 -15.06 4.59
C PHE A 7 -1.21 -16.24 4.86
N LEU A 8 -0.81 -17.18 5.71
CA LEU A 8 -1.63 -18.36 6.06
C LEU A 8 -2.94 -18.01 6.78
N LYS A 9 -3.03 -16.86 7.46
CA LYS A 9 -4.30 -16.36 8.02
C LYS A 9 -5.37 -16.12 6.94
N HIS A 10 -4.94 -15.82 5.71
CA HIS A 10 -5.85 -15.41 4.63
C HIS A 10 -6.10 -16.47 3.57
N ILE A 11 -5.45 -17.62 3.64
CA ILE A 11 -5.58 -18.70 2.65
C ILE A 11 -5.86 -20.04 3.33
N ASP A 12 -6.54 -20.94 2.63
CA ASP A 12 -6.61 -22.35 3.02
C ASP A 12 -5.48 -23.12 2.31
N PRO A 13 -4.38 -23.50 3.00
CA PRO A 13 -3.22 -24.11 2.36
C PRO A 13 -3.53 -25.44 1.65
N LYS A 14 -4.63 -26.12 2.02
CA LYS A 14 -5.02 -27.41 1.42
C LYS A 14 -5.93 -27.27 0.19
N ARG A 15 -6.48 -26.08 -0.05
CA ARG A 15 -7.52 -25.87 -1.08
C ARG A 15 -7.20 -24.74 -2.03
N HIS A 16 -6.53 -23.69 -1.54
CA HIS A 16 -6.25 -22.50 -2.31
C HIS A 16 -5.01 -22.70 -3.17
N ILE A 17 -5.13 -22.27 -4.42
CA ILE A 17 -4.04 -22.22 -5.39
C ILE A 17 -3.71 -20.75 -5.61
N GLY A 18 -2.43 -20.40 -5.54
CA GLY A 18 -2.02 -19.01 -5.68
C GLY A 18 -0.67 -18.80 -6.29
N VAL A 19 -0.29 -17.52 -6.37
CA VAL A 19 0.97 -17.08 -6.96
C VAL A 19 1.73 -16.23 -5.95
N GLU A 20 2.99 -16.55 -5.70
CA GLU A 20 3.91 -15.65 -5.00
C GLU A 20 4.81 -14.96 -6.04
N VAL A 21 4.72 -13.63 -6.10
CA VAL A 21 5.46 -12.78 -7.04
C VAL A 21 6.78 -12.38 -6.41
N GLY A 22 7.89 -12.58 -7.11
CA GLY A 22 9.21 -12.11 -6.67
C GLY A 22 9.79 -12.87 -5.47
N ALA A 23 9.44 -14.16 -5.30
CA ALA A 23 9.88 -14.97 -4.15
C ALA A 23 11.40 -15.16 -4.04
N LEU A 24 12.12 -15.08 -5.16
CA LEU A 24 13.58 -15.24 -5.26
C LEU A 24 14.11 -16.44 -4.46
N ASP A 25 15.01 -16.21 -3.50
CA ASP A 25 15.71 -17.25 -2.71
C ASP A 25 15.11 -17.49 -1.30
N ARG A 26 14.04 -16.75 -0.96
CA ARG A 26 13.37 -16.78 0.34
C ARG A 26 11.85 -16.73 0.16
N PRO A 27 11.24 -17.76 -0.44
CA PRO A 27 9.79 -17.81 -0.59
C PRO A 27 9.10 -17.78 0.78
N THR A 28 8.04 -17.00 0.90
CA THR A 28 7.19 -16.93 2.09
C THR A 28 6.35 -18.20 2.20
N LEU A 29 5.84 -18.69 1.07
CA LEU A 29 5.05 -19.90 0.96
C LEU A 29 5.86 -20.98 0.25
N SER A 30 5.90 -22.19 0.82
CA SER A 30 6.54 -23.34 0.19
C SER A 30 5.52 -24.16 -0.60
N ARG A 31 5.96 -24.72 -1.73
CA ARG A 31 5.20 -25.72 -2.49
C ARG A 31 4.91 -27.00 -1.72
N ASP A 32 5.67 -27.27 -0.66
CA ASP A 32 5.43 -28.43 0.21
C ASP A 32 4.15 -28.28 1.05
N ASP A 33 3.71 -27.04 1.27
CA ASP A 33 2.61 -26.72 2.19
C ASP A 33 1.38 -26.11 1.51
N VAL A 34 1.58 -25.46 0.36
CA VAL A 34 0.55 -24.71 -0.38
C VAL A 34 0.75 -24.95 -1.88
N ASP A 35 -0.31 -25.06 -2.67
CA ASP A 35 -0.21 -25.04 -4.14
C ASP A 35 0.11 -23.62 -4.63
N VAL A 36 1.37 -23.23 -4.44
CA VAL A 36 1.92 -21.92 -4.81
C VAL A 36 2.76 -22.02 -6.07
N ARG A 37 2.46 -21.14 -7.02
CA ARG A 37 3.26 -20.92 -8.22
C ARG A 37 4.13 -19.69 -8.03
N TYR A 38 5.32 -19.70 -8.60
CA TYR A 38 6.23 -18.56 -8.47
C TYR A 38 6.23 -17.77 -9.77
N LEU A 39 6.08 -16.45 -9.67
CA LEU A 39 6.07 -15.54 -10.80
C LEU A 39 7.19 -14.52 -10.65
N ASP A 40 7.93 -14.27 -11.73
CA ASP A 40 8.99 -13.26 -11.77
C ASP A 40 9.17 -12.69 -13.19
N HIS A 41 9.98 -11.65 -13.36
CA HIS A 41 10.28 -11.02 -14.66
C HIS A 41 11.29 -11.83 -15.50
N LEU A 42 12.02 -12.74 -14.87
CA LEU A 42 12.96 -13.66 -15.52
C LEU A 42 12.64 -15.09 -15.13
N ASP A 43 13.05 -16.04 -15.96
CA ASP A 43 13.03 -17.45 -15.60
C ASP A 43 14.10 -17.78 -14.52
N THR A 44 14.07 -19.01 -14.01
CA THR A 44 14.98 -19.45 -12.95
C THR A 44 16.45 -19.29 -13.34
N ASP A 45 16.82 -19.63 -14.57
CA ASP A 45 18.21 -19.54 -15.03
C ASP A 45 18.66 -18.08 -15.22
N GLY A 46 17.77 -17.22 -15.73
CA GLY A 46 17.97 -15.79 -15.83
C GLY A 46 18.17 -15.14 -14.46
N LEU A 47 17.33 -15.47 -13.48
CA LEU A 47 17.47 -14.99 -12.10
C LEU A 47 18.76 -15.49 -11.45
N ARG A 48 19.09 -16.79 -11.58
CA ARG A 48 20.36 -17.35 -11.10
C ARG A 48 21.55 -16.64 -11.70
N THR A 49 21.51 -16.36 -13.00
CA THR A 49 22.56 -15.62 -13.70
C THR A 49 22.68 -14.18 -13.20
N LYS A 50 21.55 -13.48 -13.03
CA LYS A 50 21.47 -12.11 -12.54
C LYS A 50 22.03 -11.98 -11.11
N TYR A 51 21.68 -12.92 -10.22
CA TYR A 51 22.03 -12.86 -8.81
C TYR A 51 23.26 -13.68 -8.40
N ARG A 52 23.94 -14.34 -9.34
CA ARG A 52 25.14 -15.17 -9.10
C ARG A 52 26.25 -14.51 -8.27
N THR A 53 26.40 -13.19 -8.36
CA THR A 53 27.42 -12.43 -7.60
C THR A 53 26.82 -11.55 -6.50
N HIS A 54 25.51 -11.65 -6.25
CA HIS A 54 24.83 -10.82 -5.26
C HIS A 54 25.04 -11.37 -3.86
N ARG A 55 25.52 -10.54 -2.93
CA ARG A 55 25.90 -11.01 -1.57
C ARG A 55 24.71 -11.41 -0.70
N ALA A 56 23.54 -10.83 -0.94
CA ALA A 56 22.36 -11.05 -0.11
C ALA A 56 21.39 -12.11 -0.67
N ILE A 57 21.59 -12.56 -1.91
CA ILE A 57 20.69 -13.50 -2.60
C ILE A 57 21.50 -14.73 -2.99
N SER A 58 21.06 -15.90 -2.53
CA SER A 58 21.66 -17.18 -2.85
C SER A 58 21.07 -17.71 -4.16
N ALA A 59 21.83 -17.62 -5.26
CA ALA A 59 21.39 -18.12 -6.57
C ALA A 59 20.91 -19.59 -6.53
N ASP A 60 21.60 -20.45 -5.78
CA ASP A 60 21.26 -21.87 -5.65
C ASP A 60 19.92 -22.14 -4.95
N ARG A 61 19.40 -21.15 -4.22
CA ARG A 61 18.14 -21.24 -3.48
C ARG A 61 16.98 -20.56 -4.22
N ILE A 62 17.23 -19.95 -5.39
CA ILE A 62 16.18 -19.35 -6.20
C ILE A 62 15.18 -20.43 -6.60
N VAL A 63 13.92 -20.15 -6.32
CA VAL A 63 12.80 -21.05 -6.61
C VAL A 63 12.61 -21.30 -8.10
N ASP A 64 12.00 -22.44 -8.43
CA ASP A 64 11.64 -22.75 -9.82
C ASP A 64 10.46 -21.88 -10.26
N ILE A 65 10.68 -20.98 -11.21
CA ILE A 65 9.70 -20.02 -11.68
C ILE A 65 8.66 -20.73 -12.55
N SER A 66 7.38 -20.57 -12.19
CA SER A 66 6.25 -21.11 -12.94
C SER A 66 5.81 -20.20 -14.08
N TYR A 67 5.91 -18.89 -13.88
CA TYR A 67 5.42 -17.87 -14.80
C TYR A 67 6.44 -16.75 -14.94
N VAL A 68 6.79 -16.40 -16.19
CA VAL A 68 7.66 -15.27 -16.50
C VAL A 68 6.79 -14.13 -17.02
N TRP A 69 6.79 -13.00 -16.31
CA TRP A 69 6.02 -11.81 -16.68
C TRP A 69 6.92 -10.59 -16.88
N ASN A 70 7.33 -10.38 -18.13
CA ASN A 70 8.14 -9.23 -18.55
C ASN A 70 7.55 -8.47 -19.75
N ASP A 71 6.46 -8.99 -20.32
CA ASP A 71 5.68 -8.35 -21.38
C ASP A 71 4.24 -8.92 -21.39
N GLY A 72 3.34 -8.30 -22.15
CA GLY A 72 1.95 -8.73 -22.29
C GLY A 72 1.11 -8.51 -21.04
N THR A 73 -0.07 -9.13 -21.03
CA THR A 73 -0.98 -9.13 -19.88
C THR A 73 -0.72 -10.34 -18.99
N LEU A 74 -1.03 -10.23 -17.70
CA LEU A 74 -0.87 -11.34 -16.77
C LEU A 74 -1.74 -12.52 -17.18
N ALA A 75 -2.94 -12.26 -17.69
CA ALA A 75 -3.85 -13.30 -18.21
C ALA A 75 -3.25 -14.10 -19.38
N GLN A 76 -2.43 -13.48 -20.23
CA GLN A 76 -1.71 -14.21 -21.28
C GLN A 76 -0.60 -15.10 -20.69
N VAL A 77 0.13 -14.57 -19.71
CA VAL A 77 1.24 -15.28 -19.04
C VAL A 77 0.76 -16.52 -18.29
N VAL A 78 -0.36 -16.42 -17.55
CA VAL A 78 -0.88 -17.54 -16.74
C VAL A 78 -1.84 -18.46 -17.50
N GLY A 79 -2.14 -18.13 -18.76
CA GLY A 79 -3.15 -18.80 -19.57
C GLY A 79 -4.54 -18.16 -19.44
N VAL A 80 -5.16 -17.87 -20.59
CA VAL A 80 -6.48 -17.22 -20.64
C VAL A 80 -7.52 -18.10 -19.95
N GLY A 81 -8.23 -17.52 -18.98
CA GLY A 81 -9.25 -18.22 -18.19
C GLY A 81 -8.75 -18.80 -16.88
N THR A 82 -7.43 -18.89 -16.67
CA THR A 82 -6.86 -19.27 -15.38
C THR A 82 -7.25 -18.26 -14.31
N ARG A 83 -7.59 -18.76 -13.11
CA ARG A 83 -7.93 -17.93 -11.94
C ARG A 83 -7.31 -18.49 -10.67
N PHE A 84 -6.87 -17.61 -9.79
CA PHE A 84 -6.20 -17.95 -8.53
C PHE A 84 -7.01 -17.52 -7.30
N ASP A 85 -6.85 -18.25 -6.20
CA ASP A 85 -7.43 -17.90 -4.90
C ASP A 85 -6.64 -16.78 -4.22
N PHE A 86 -5.34 -16.69 -4.46
CA PHE A 86 -4.52 -15.60 -3.93
C PHE A 86 -3.32 -15.24 -4.80
N PHE A 87 -2.87 -14.01 -4.63
CA PHE A 87 -1.54 -13.51 -4.98
C PHE A 87 -0.85 -13.03 -3.71
N ALA A 88 0.44 -13.28 -3.61
CA ALA A 88 1.30 -12.83 -2.52
C ALA A 88 2.49 -12.09 -3.10
N ALA A 89 2.90 -11.01 -2.45
CA ALA A 89 4.10 -10.27 -2.81
C ALA A 89 4.70 -9.62 -1.56
N SER A 90 6.01 -9.75 -1.40
CA SER A 90 6.77 -9.07 -0.36
C SER A 90 7.83 -8.22 -1.02
N HIS A 91 7.80 -6.91 -0.78
CA HIS A 91 8.76 -5.97 -1.38
C HIS A 91 8.80 -5.99 -2.92
N VAL A 92 7.61 -6.00 -3.55
CA VAL A 92 7.46 -5.98 -5.01
C VAL A 92 6.80 -4.69 -5.50
N ILE A 93 5.71 -4.25 -4.87
CA ILE A 93 4.86 -3.16 -5.38
C ILE A 93 5.63 -1.85 -5.56
N GLU A 94 6.62 -1.59 -4.71
CA GLU A 94 7.49 -0.43 -4.78
C GLU A 94 8.34 -0.43 -6.05
N HIS A 95 8.67 -1.59 -6.62
CA HIS A 95 9.43 -1.73 -7.87
C HIS A 95 8.55 -1.65 -9.13
N ILE A 96 7.23 -1.70 -8.98
CA ILE A 96 6.30 -1.67 -10.10
C ILE A 96 6.18 -0.24 -10.65
N ALA A 97 6.49 -0.08 -11.95
CA ALA A 97 6.47 1.22 -12.60
C ALA A 97 5.05 1.78 -12.81
N ASN A 98 4.06 0.90 -12.99
CA ASN A 98 2.63 1.20 -13.09
C ASN A 98 1.82 0.36 -12.07
N PRO A 99 1.76 0.78 -10.78
CA PRO A 99 1.06 0.03 -9.75
C PRO A 99 -0.43 -0.19 -10.03
N ILE A 100 -1.12 0.79 -10.64
CA ILE A 100 -2.55 0.67 -10.97
C ILE A 100 -2.78 -0.44 -12.00
N GLY A 101 -1.99 -0.43 -13.08
CA GLY A 101 -2.05 -1.47 -14.11
C GLY A 101 -1.77 -2.86 -13.52
N TRP A 102 -0.74 -2.97 -12.69
CA TRP A 102 -0.39 -4.23 -12.03
C TRP A 102 -1.49 -4.75 -11.09
N LEU A 103 -2.11 -3.89 -10.29
CA LEU A 103 -3.25 -4.24 -9.44
C LEU A 103 -4.46 -4.71 -10.27
N ASN A 104 -4.73 -4.04 -11.40
CA ASN A 104 -5.83 -4.40 -12.30
C ASN A 104 -5.59 -5.75 -13.01
N GLU A 105 -4.36 -6.03 -13.42
CA GLU A 105 -3.96 -7.31 -14.01
C GLU A 105 -4.13 -8.46 -13.00
N ILE A 106 -3.66 -8.27 -11.76
CA ILE A 106 -3.86 -9.24 -10.67
C ILE A 106 -5.34 -9.45 -10.38
N HIS A 107 -6.12 -8.36 -10.24
CA HIS A 107 -7.56 -8.45 -10.05
C HIS A 107 -8.22 -9.31 -11.14
N GLY A 108 -7.83 -9.12 -12.40
CA GLY A 108 -8.39 -9.85 -13.54
C GLY A 108 -8.15 -11.36 -13.54
N VAL A 109 -7.14 -11.84 -12.82
CA VAL A 109 -6.82 -13.27 -12.69
C VAL A 109 -7.11 -13.83 -11.30
N LEU A 110 -7.64 -13.02 -10.37
CA LEU A 110 -8.17 -13.51 -9.11
C LEU A 110 -9.59 -14.09 -9.31
N LYS A 111 -9.91 -15.15 -8.58
CA LYS A 111 -11.30 -15.60 -8.40
C LYS A 111 -12.09 -14.52 -7.63
N PRO A 112 -13.43 -14.49 -7.74
CA PRO A 112 -14.24 -13.69 -6.84
C PRO A 112 -13.94 -14.04 -5.37
N GLY A 113 -13.63 -13.04 -4.54
CA GLY A 113 -13.19 -13.24 -3.15
C GLY A 113 -11.72 -13.67 -3.01
N GLY A 114 -10.99 -13.78 -4.12
CA GLY A 114 -9.55 -14.04 -4.13
C GLY A 114 -8.77 -12.84 -3.58
N ARG A 115 -7.59 -13.10 -3.01
CA ARG A 115 -6.87 -12.10 -2.22
C ARG A 115 -5.50 -11.73 -2.77
N LEU A 116 -5.14 -10.46 -2.70
CA LEU A 116 -3.78 -9.97 -2.87
C LEU A 116 -3.20 -9.63 -1.50
N LEU A 117 -2.12 -10.31 -1.13
CA LEU A 117 -1.45 -10.20 0.17
C LEU A 117 -0.10 -9.50 -0.03
N LEU A 118 0.10 -8.36 0.61
CA LEU A 118 1.26 -7.52 0.38
C LEU A 118 2.01 -7.23 1.67
N PHE A 119 3.33 -7.44 1.64
CA PHE A 119 4.26 -6.73 2.52
C PHE A 119 4.85 -5.56 1.74
N VAL A 120 4.67 -4.36 2.29
CA VAL A 120 5.06 -3.10 1.64
C VAL A 120 6.05 -2.37 2.53
N PRO A 121 7.22 -1.96 2.00
CA PRO A 121 8.16 -1.19 2.79
C PRO A 121 7.56 0.14 3.26
N ASP A 122 7.69 0.39 4.55
CA ASP A 122 7.41 1.70 5.13
C ASP A 122 8.64 2.57 4.98
N LYS A 123 8.55 3.55 4.09
CA LYS A 123 9.61 4.50 3.79
C LYS A 123 10.26 5.09 5.04
N ARG A 124 9.52 5.26 6.14
CA ARG A 124 10.02 5.89 7.38
C ARG A 124 11.21 5.14 7.96
N PHE A 125 11.31 3.85 7.67
CA PHE A 125 12.28 2.92 8.24
C PHE A 125 13.18 2.24 7.18
N THR A 126 13.04 2.64 5.91
CA THR A 126 13.88 2.16 4.80
C THR A 126 14.75 3.28 4.24
N PHE A 127 15.61 2.94 3.28
CA PHE A 127 16.41 3.93 2.57
C PHE A 127 15.57 4.99 1.83
N ASP A 128 14.27 4.78 1.63
CA ASP A 128 13.37 5.80 1.03
C ASP A 128 12.92 6.88 2.02
N MET A 129 13.45 6.91 3.25
CA MET A 129 12.99 7.86 4.28
C MET A 129 13.02 9.32 3.85
N LYS A 130 13.91 9.70 2.93
CA LYS A 130 14.04 11.07 2.41
C LYS A 130 13.23 11.35 1.15
N ARG A 131 12.64 10.33 0.53
CA ARG A 131 11.75 10.51 -0.63
C ARG A 131 10.39 11.03 -0.18
N PRO A 132 9.66 11.78 -1.02
CA PRO A 132 8.25 12.05 -0.76
C PRO A 132 7.43 10.74 -0.83
N CYS A 133 6.29 10.69 -0.14
CA CYS A 133 5.32 9.62 -0.42
C CYS A 133 4.80 9.78 -1.85
N THR A 134 4.52 8.66 -2.52
CA THR A 134 3.91 8.66 -3.83
C THR A 134 2.54 9.35 -3.79
N ARG A 135 2.26 10.16 -4.81
CA ARG A 135 0.99 10.89 -4.97
C ARG A 135 0.13 10.19 -6.01
N LEU A 136 -1.20 10.30 -5.88
CA LEU A 136 -2.13 9.70 -6.84
C LEU A 136 -1.86 10.17 -8.27
N SER A 137 -1.51 11.45 -8.46
CA SER A 137 -1.17 12.00 -9.77
C SER A 137 -0.02 11.26 -10.46
N ALA A 138 0.99 10.80 -9.72
CA ALA A 138 2.10 10.04 -10.28
C ALA A 138 1.69 8.61 -10.68
N LEU A 139 0.76 7.99 -9.92
CA LEU A 139 0.19 6.69 -10.27
C LEU A 139 -0.71 6.77 -11.50
N VAL A 140 -1.54 7.81 -11.60
CA VAL A 140 -2.40 8.08 -12.75
C VAL A 140 -1.58 8.35 -14.00
N ASP A 141 -0.53 9.15 -13.91
CA ASP A 141 0.41 9.40 -15.02
C ASP A 141 1.08 8.09 -15.50
N ALA A 142 1.52 7.24 -14.57
CA ALA A 142 2.08 5.93 -14.91
C ALA A 142 1.08 5.00 -15.59
N TYR A 143 -0.19 5.05 -15.14
CA TYR A 143 -1.28 4.25 -15.69
C TYR A 143 -1.62 4.64 -17.13
N PHE A 144 -1.89 5.93 -17.38
CA PHE A 144 -2.24 6.41 -18.73
C PHE A 144 -1.07 6.36 -19.72
N SER A 145 0.17 6.31 -19.22
CA SER A 145 1.36 6.11 -20.06
C SER A 145 1.69 4.65 -20.35
N ASP A 146 0.87 3.69 -19.89
CA ASP A 146 1.14 2.24 -19.86
C ASP A 146 2.60 1.92 -19.49
N ARG A 147 3.06 2.50 -18.38
CA ARG A 147 4.48 2.49 -18.04
C ARG A 147 4.96 1.08 -17.69
N ARG A 148 5.80 0.49 -18.55
CA ARG A 148 6.40 -0.85 -18.35
C ARG A 148 7.74 -0.86 -17.63
N ARG A 149 8.39 0.30 -17.50
CA ARG A 149 9.70 0.46 -16.87
C ARG A 149 9.77 1.76 -16.08
N PRO A 150 10.65 1.86 -15.06
CA PRO A 150 10.81 3.06 -14.27
C PRO A 150 11.07 4.29 -15.16
N SER A 151 10.38 5.39 -14.90
CA SER A 151 10.61 6.66 -15.59
C SER A 151 11.97 7.24 -15.19
N PHE A 152 12.52 8.14 -16.01
CA PHE A 152 13.72 8.88 -15.61
C PHE A 152 13.53 9.66 -14.31
N GLY A 153 12.32 10.17 -14.04
CA GLY A 153 11.99 10.81 -12.77
C GLY A 153 12.08 9.84 -11.58
N GLN A 154 11.54 8.63 -11.72
CA GLN A 154 11.60 7.59 -10.68
C GLN A 154 13.04 7.14 -10.43
N ILE A 155 13.82 6.91 -11.49
CA ILE A 155 15.25 6.55 -11.40
C ILE A 155 16.02 7.67 -10.69
N TYR A 156 15.86 8.91 -11.16
CA TYR A 156 16.57 10.05 -10.61
C TYR A 156 16.25 10.25 -9.14
N GLU A 157 14.97 10.28 -8.77
CA GLU A 157 14.52 10.46 -7.38
C GLU A 157 15.03 9.35 -6.46
N HIS A 158 14.97 8.09 -6.90
CA HIS A 158 15.50 6.97 -6.12
C HIS A 158 16.98 7.18 -5.80
N TYR A 159 17.81 7.43 -6.82
CA TYR A 159 19.25 7.60 -6.59
C TYR A 159 19.56 8.89 -5.81
N THR A 160 18.86 10.01 -6.02
CA THR A 160 19.17 11.24 -5.28
C THR A 160 18.79 11.18 -3.80
N HIS A 161 17.73 10.43 -3.46
CA HIS A 161 17.15 10.48 -2.11
C HIS A 161 17.26 9.16 -1.32
N ALA A 162 17.67 8.05 -1.93
CA ALA A 162 17.99 6.85 -1.18
C ALA A 162 19.03 7.18 -0.11
N ALA A 163 18.76 6.82 1.14
CA ALA A 163 19.57 7.16 2.30
C ALA A 163 20.40 5.96 2.80
N LYS A 164 21.51 6.25 3.49
CA LYS A 164 22.20 5.23 4.30
C LYS A 164 21.56 5.18 5.67
N VAL A 165 20.55 4.33 5.84
CA VAL A 165 19.86 4.17 7.11
C VAL A 165 19.90 2.73 7.57
N ASP A 166 20.18 2.55 8.85
CA ASP A 166 19.95 1.30 9.58
C ASP A 166 18.53 1.35 10.18
N PRO A 167 17.69 0.33 9.99
CA PRO A 167 16.32 0.33 10.50
C PRO A 167 16.21 0.67 11.99
N SER A 168 17.10 0.13 12.83
CA SER A 168 17.12 0.39 14.27
C SER A 168 17.44 1.85 14.59
N VAL A 169 18.22 2.51 13.73
CA VAL A 169 18.51 3.95 13.84
C VAL A 169 17.28 4.74 13.40
N ALA A 170 16.60 4.35 12.33
CA ALA A 170 15.39 5.02 11.87
C ALA A 170 14.28 5.09 12.94
N TRP A 171 14.14 4.00 13.74
CA TRP A 171 13.23 3.93 14.88
C TRP A 171 13.67 4.79 16.07
N ARG A 172 14.97 4.84 16.35
CA ARG A 172 15.55 5.60 17.48
C ARG A 172 15.77 7.07 17.19
N THR A 173 15.64 7.49 15.93
CA THR A 173 15.78 8.88 15.48
C THR A 173 14.41 9.45 15.13
N PRO A 174 13.55 9.80 16.13
CA PRO A 174 12.26 10.41 15.87
C PRO A 174 12.37 11.88 15.43
N ASP A 175 13.49 12.54 15.73
CA ASP A 175 13.73 13.95 15.39
C ASP A 175 14.02 14.13 13.89
N MET A 176 13.22 14.99 13.26
CA MET A 176 13.37 15.38 11.86
C MET A 176 14.71 16.07 11.57
N ALA A 177 15.28 16.80 12.54
CA ALA A 177 16.58 17.44 12.40
C ALA A 177 17.72 16.41 12.33
N GLU A 178 17.63 15.33 13.11
CA GLU A 178 18.59 14.23 13.03
C GLU A 178 18.41 13.41 11.74
N ARG A 179 17.16 13.17 11.30
CA ARG A 179 16.88 12.54 10.00
C ARG A 179 17.43 13.34 8.83
N ALA A 180 17.42 14.67 8.93
CA ALA A 180 18.00 15.55 7.92
C ALA A 180 19.51 15.31 7.75
N ARG A 181 20.23 14.97 8.82
CA ARG A 181 21.69 14.71 8.82
C ARG A 181 22.09 13.39 8.15
N ILE A 182 21.15 12.47 7.94
CA ILE A 182 21.43 11.18 7.29
C ILE A 182 21.89 11.42 5.85
N LEU A 183 23.09 11.00 5.47
CA LEU A 183 23.60 11.29 4.13
C LEU A 183 22.86 10.48 3.05
N PRO A 184 22.63 11.07 1.86
CA PRO A 184 22.28 10.31 0.69
C PRO A 184 23.26 9.15 0.46
N ARG A 185 22.73 8.00 0.07
CA ARG A 185 23.48 6.81 -0.32
C ARG A 185 24.28 7.04 -1.59
N HIS A 186 23.72 7.83 -2.49
CA HIS A 186 24.30 8.16 -3.78
C HIS A 186 24.35 9.67 -3.98
N GLY A 187 25.20 10.12 -4.91
CA GLY A 187 25.30 11.52 -5.30
C GLY A 187 24.41 11.87 -6.50
N VAL A 188 24.07 13.15 -6.62
CA VAL A 188 23.29 13.70 -7.75
C VAL A 188 23.88 13.35 -9.13
N PRO A 189 25.22 13.38 -9.36
CA PRO A 189 25.79 12.97 -10.65
C PRO A 189 25.47 11.52 -11.02
N LEU A 190 25.53 10.60 -10.06
CA LEU A 190 25.23 9.17 -10.31
C LEU A 190 23.76 8.98 -10.73
N ALA A 191 22.83 9.74 -10.14
CA ALA A 191 21.42 9.69 -10.51
C ALA A 191 21.21 10.05 -11.99
N LEU A 192 21.85 11.13 -12.46
CA LEU A 192 21.79 11.51 -13.88
C LEU A 192 22.47 10.48 -14.79
N ASP A 193 23.60 9.93 -14.38
CA ASP A 193 24.30 8.89 -15.15
C ASP A 193 23.47 7.61 -15.26
N LYS A 194 22.70 7.27 -14.22
CA LYS A 194 21.75 6.15 -14.27
C LYS A 194 20.60 6.41 -15.24
N CYS A 195 20.09 7.64 -15.30
CA CYS A 195 19.11 8.02 -16.33
C CYS A 195 19.70 7.93 -17.76
N ARG A 196 20.94 8.39 -17.96
CA ARG A 196 21.63 8.28 -19.25
C ARG A 196 21.86 6.83 -19.67
N GLN A 197 22.23 5.96 -18.71
CA GLN A 197 22.37 4.52 -18.95
C GLN A 197 21.04 3.88 -19.36
N ALA A 198 19.96 4.20 -18.64
CA ALA A 198 18.62 3.72 -18.97
C ALA A 198 18.17 4.17 -20.37
N GLN A 199 18.48 5.42 -20.75
CA GLN A 199 18.17 5.96 -22.07
C GLN A 199 18.98 5.30 -23.17
N ALA A 200 20.29 5.15 -22.99
CA ALA A 200 21.20 4.68 -24.04
C ALA A 200 21.06 3.18 -24.33
N ALA A 201 20.82 2.37 -23.29
CA ALA A 201 20.74 0.91 -23.40
C ALA A 201 19.30 0.39 -23.50
N ASP A 202 18.31 1.29 -23.53
CA ASP A 202 16.89 0.96 -23.33
C ASP A 202 16.65 0.07 -22.09
N ALA A 203 17.57 0.14 -21.11
CA ALA A 203 17.71 -0.86 -20.08
C ALA A 203 16.74 -0.62 -18.92
N TYR A 204 16.21 -1.70 -18.37
CA TYR A 204 15.48 -1.66 -17.10
C TYR A 204 16.47 -1.36 -15.96
N VAL A 205 16.17 -0.34 -15.16
CA VAL A 205 16.96 0.01 -13.96
C VAL A 205 16.11 -0.30 -12.74
N ASP A 206 16.52 -1.32 -11.99
CA ASP A 206 15.80 -1.75 -10.79
C ASP A 206 15.87 -0.69 -9.68
N VAL A 207 14.74 -0.06 -9.39
CA VAL A 207 14.57 1.00 -8.38
C VAL A 207 13.17 0.94 -7.79
N HIS A 208 13.02 1.48 -6.57
CA HIS A 208 11.68 1.77 -6.03
C HIS A 208 11.02 2.90 -6.83
N CYS A 209 10.06 2.55 -7.68
CA CYS A 209 9.18 3.41 -8.45
C CYS A 209 8.14 4.16 -7.60
N SER A 210 7.72 3.56 -6.49
CA SER A 210 6.73 4.12 -5.58
C SER A 210 7.14 3.88 -4.12
N VAL A 211 6.64 4.74 -3.22
CA VAL A 211 7.10 4.84 -1.84
C VAL A 211 5.93 5.17 -0.94
N PHE A 212 5.76 4.40 0.13
CA PHE A 212 4.57 4.45 0.97
C PHE A 212 4.91 4.57 2.45
N THR A 213 4.02 5.21 3.19
CA THR A 213 3.75 4.87 4.59
C THR A 213 2.47 4.01 4.64
N PRO A 214 2.18 3.32 5.75
CA PRO A 214 0.94 2.57 5.89
C PRO A 214 -0.30 3.43 5.61
N TYR A 215 -0.31 4.67 6.13
CA TYR A 215 -1.39 5.63 5.92
C TYR A 215 -1.50 6.10 4.46
N SER A 216 -0.39 6.50 3.83
CA SER A 216 -0.44 6.99 2.45
C SER A 216 -0.88 5.90 1.47
N PHE A 217 -0.54 4.64 1.74
CA PHE A 217 -1.00 3.52 0.92
C PHE A 217 -2.53 3.36 0.96
N VAL A 218 -3.11 3.40 2.16
CA VAL A 218 -4.57 3.31 2.35
C VAL A 218 -5.29 4.52 1.75
N GLU A 219 -4.75 5.74 1.89
CA GLU A 219 -5.31 6.93 1.24
C GLU A 219 -5.33 6.80 -0.29
N LEU A 220 -4.22 6.36 -0.89
CA LEU A 220 -4.14 6.13 -2.33
C LEU A 220 -5.14 5.08 -2.80
N LEU A 221 -5.25 3.96 -2.08
CA LEU A 221 -6.24 2.92 -2.39
C LEU A 221 -7.67 3.47 -2.31
N ARG A 222 -8.01 4.20 -1.25
CA ARG A 222 -9.32 4.83 -1.08
C ARG A 222 -9.63 5.76 -2.25
N ASP A 223 -8.68 6.63 -2.60
CA ASP A 223 -8.90 7.62 -3.65
C ASP A 223 -9.03 6.96 -5.03
N MET A 224 -8.25 5.89 -5.31
CA MET A 224 -8.39 5.10 -6.54
C MET A 224 -9.73 4.35 -6.61
N VAL A 225 -10.17 3.76 -5.51
CA VAL A 225 -11.48 3.08 -5.41
C VAL A 225 -12.64 4.07 -5.54
N ALA A 226 -12.48 5.29 -5.02
CA ALA A 226 -13.49 6.35 -5.11
C ALA A 226 -13.64 6.92 -6.53
N VAL A 227 -12.59 6.87 -7.36
CA VAL A 227 -12.71 7.14 -8.80
C VAL A 227 -13.63 6.08 -9.41
N GLY A 228 -13.26 4.81 -9.27
CA GLY A 228 -14.08 3.70 -9.72
C GLY A 228 -13.33 2.70 -10.62
N PRO A 229 -14.06 1.71 -11.17
CA PRO A 229 -13.47 0.62 -11.95
C PRO A 229 -12.78 1.06 -13.25
N GLU A 230 -13.01 2.28 -13.72
CA GLU A 230 -12.30 2.90 -14.84
C GLU A 230 -10.82 3.19 -14.54
N LEU A 231 -10.48 3.39 -13.26
CA LEU A 231 -9.10 3.56 -12.81
C LEU A 231 -8.59 2.28 -12.13
N LEU A 232 -9.26 1.84 -11.07
CA LEU A 232 -8.86 0.68 -10.29
C LEU A 232 -10.05 -0.26 -10.09
N ARG A 233 -9.87 -1.50 -10.53
CA ARG A 233 -10.83 -2.57 -10.26
C ARG A 233 -11.00 -2.79 -8.76
N PRO A 234 -12.20 -3.14 -8.32
CA PRO A 234 -12.57 -2.97 -6.95
C PRO A 234 -11.90 -3.98 -6.02
N PHE A 235 -11.20 -3.45 -5.02
CA PHE A 235 -10.61 -4.18 -3.90
C PHE A 235 -11.22 -3.71 -2.57
N LYS A 236 -11.38 -4.65 -1.64
CA LYS A 236 -11.70 -4.38 -0.24
C LYS A 236 -10.48 -4.66 0.62
N VAL A 237 -10.10 -3.75 1.52
CA VAL A 237 -9.11 -4.05 2.57
C VAL A 237 -9.76 -4.97 3.59
N VAL A 238 -9.25 -6.19 3.74
CA VAL A 238 -9.78 -7.21 4.66
C VAL A 238 -8.89 -7.47 5.87
N ASP A 239 -7.62 -7.05 5.81
CA ASP A 239 -6.72 -7.01 6.96
C ASP A 239 -5.61 -6.00 6.72
N PHE A 240 -5.06 -5.46 7.80
CA PHE A 240 -4.01 -4.47 7.77
C PHE A 240 -3.22 -4.50 9.08
N VAL A 241 -1.91 -4.67 8.99
CA VAL A 241 -1.01 -4.60 10.14
C VAL A 241 -0.04 -3.44 9.89
N PRO A 242 -0.12 -2.34 10.66
CA PRO A 242 0.83 -1.24 10.54
C PRO A 242 2.24 -1.71 10.91
N THR A 243 3.25 -0.96 10.49
CA THR A 243 4.66 -1.30 10.76
C THR A 243 4.92 -1.45 12.26
N PRO A 244 5.24 -2.66 12.75
CA PRO A 244 5.59 -2.87 14.14
C PRO A 244 6.92 -2.20 14.49
N ARG A 245 7.13 -1.97 15.78
CA ARG A 245 8.40 -1.43 16.28
C ARG A 245 9.57 -2.33 15.85
N ASP A 246 10.67 -1.70 15.47
CA ASP A 246 11.91 -2.34 14.99
C ASP A 246 11.73 -3.13 13.67
N ASP A 247 10.65 -2.88 12.95
CA ASP A 247 10.36 -3.44 11.63
C ASP A 247 10.42 -2.37 10.51
N ILE A 248 10.39 -2.77 9.24
CA ILE A 248 10.56 -1.84 8.11
C ILE A 248 9.38 -1.82 7.13
N GLU A 249 8.36 -2.62 7.37
CA GLU A 249 7.29 -2.88 6.41
C GLU A 249 5.94 -2.96 7.12
N PHE A 250 4.85 -2.88 6.37
CA PHE A 250 3.50 -3.12 6.84
C PHE A 250 2.81 -4.17 5.97
N PHE A 251 1.78 -4.79 6.52
CA PHE A 251 1.00 -5.80 5.82
C PHE A 251 -0.37 -5.27 5.41
N VAL A 252 -0.83 -5.64 4.22
CA VAL A 252 -2.18 -5.39 3.76
C VAL A 252 -2.72 -6.59 2.98
N ALA A 253 -3.94 -7.00 3.32
CA ALA A 253 -4.69 -8.00 2.57
C ALA A 253 -5.84 -7.32 1.84
N LEU A 254 -5.86 -7.45 0.51
CA LEU A 254 -6.89 -6.92 -0.38
C LEU A 254 -7.70 -8.07 -0.95
N GLU A 255 -9.03 -7.99 -0.89
CA GLU A 255 -9.93 -8.97 -1.48
C GLU A 255 -10.55 -8.40 -2.77
N ALA A 256 -10.44 -9.14 -3.87
CA ALA A 256 -11.07 -8.78 -5.14
C ALA A 256 -12.58 -8.98 -5.03
N ILE A 257 -13.33 -7.89 -5.19
CA ILE A 257 -14.80 -7.91 -5.18
C ILE A 257 -15.33 -7.66 -6.60
N ALA A 258 -16.60 -7.99 -6.85
CA ALA A 258 -17.21 -7.80 -8.16
C ALA A 258 -17.67 -6.35 -8.38
N ASN A 259 -18.16 -5.69 -7.33
CA ASN A 259 -18.61 -4.30 -7.33
C ASN A 259 -18.17 -3.62 -6.04
N VAL A 260 -17.69 -2.37 -6.11
CA VAL A 260 -17.71 -1.50 -4.92
C VAL A 260 -19.16 -1.06 -4.78
N ALA A 261 -19.86 -1.47 -3.72
CA ALA A 261 -20.91 -0.62 -3.22
C ALA A 261 -20.20 0.59 -2.60
N VAL A 262 -19.88 1.62 -3.39
CA VAL A 262 -19.31 2.90 -2.91
C VAL A 262 -20.22 3.48 -1.81
N GLU A 263 -21.50 3.13 -1.88
CA GLU A 263 -22.54 3.36 -0.87
C GLU A 263 -22.11 2.90 0.53
N ALA A 264 -21.48 1.75 0.72
CA ALA A 264 -21.20 1.22 2.07
C ALA A 264 -20.18 2.09 2.87
N PHE A 265 -19.29 2.81 2.20
CA PHE A 265 -18.33 3.71 2.85
C PHE A 265 -18.90 5.12 3.06
N ASN A 266 -19.69 5.62 2.10
CA ASN A 266 -20.40 6.90 2.24
C ASN A 266 -21.52 6.81 3.29
N ASP A 267 -22.19 5.67 3.38
CA ASP A 267 -23.29 5.43 4.32
C ASP A 267 -22.84 5.52 5.77
N ASP A 268 -21.63 5.05 6.12
CA ASP A 268 -21.17 5.06 7.51
C ASP A 268 -20.86 6.49 8.00
N ILE A 269 -20.26 7.31 7.15
CA ILE A 269 -20.01 8.74 7.43
C ILE A 269 -21.34 9.50 7.51
N MET A 270 -22.27 9.24 6.60
CA MET A 270 -23.59 9.89 6.61
C MET A 270 -24.43 9.45 7.83
N ARG A 271 -24.35 8.17 8.21
CA ARG A 271 -24.94 7.65 9.46
C ARG A 271 -24.32 8.32 10.69
N GLN A 272 -23.03 8.64 10.64
CA GLN A 272 -22.36 9.33 11.72
C GLN A 272 -22.79 10.79 11.84
N ILE A 273 -22.83 11.54 10.72
CA ILE A 273 -23.32 12.92 10.71
C ILE A 273 -24.78 12.97 11.20
N ALA A 274 -25.61 12.00 10.79
CA ALA A 274 -26.97 11.84 11.28
C ALA A 274 -27.03 11.62 12.80
N ARG A 275 -26.20 10.72 13.34
CA ARG A 275 -26.11 10.49 14.80
C ARG A 275 -25.63 11.72 15.56
N SER A 276 -24.67 12.47 15.01
CA SER A 276 -24.18 13.73 15.58
C SER A 276 -25.19 14.87 15.51
N ALA A 277 -26.19 14.77 14.63
CA ALA A 277 -27.37 15.63 14.63
C ALA A 277 -28.45 15.19 15.63
N ASP A 278 -28.12 14.24 16.53
CA ASP A 278 -28.99 13.57 17.50
C ASP A 278 -30.04 12.62 16.90
N TYR A 279 -29.82 12.09 15.69
CA TYR A 279 -30.67 11.02 15.19
C TYR A 279 -30.32 9.66 15.81
N SER A 280 -31.23 9.12 16.61
CA SER A 280 -31.10 7.79 17.23
C SER A 280 -32.01 6.72 16.61
N GLY A 281 -32.67 7.03 15.48
CA GLY A 281 -33.60 6.14 14.81
C GLY A 281 -32.93 5.12 13.87
N SER A 282 -33.74 4.33 13.18
CA SER A 282 -33.23 3.33 12.24
C SER A 282 -32.98 3.90 10.84
N PHE A 283 -31.89 3.47 10.22
CA PHE A 283 -31.50 3.88 8.87
C PHE A 283 -32.07 2.96 7.77
N ASP A 284 -32.74 1.88 8.14
CA ASP A 284 -33.44 0.99 7.21
C ASP A 284 -34.79 1.60 6.76
N ASP A 285 -35.30 1.10 5.64
CA ASP A 285 -36.61 1.43 5.07
C ASP A 285 -36.94 2.93 4.98
N GLY A 286 -35.92 3.78 4.83
CA GLY A 286 -36.07 5.24 4.69
C GLY A 286 -36.40 5.98 6.00
N GLY A 287 -36.27 5.35 7.16
CA GLY A 287 -36.63 5.92 8.46
C GLY A 287 -35.90 7.23 8.81
N PHE A 288 -34.64 7.37 8.37
CA PHE A 288 -33.91 8.63 8.52
C PHE A 288 -34.46 9.74 7.62
N ALA A 289 -34.78 9.43 6.36
CA ALA A 289 -35.33 10.40 5.41
C ALA A 289 -36.72 10.90 5.86
N GLU A 290 -37.58 10.01 6.36
CA GLU A 290 -38.88 10.39 6.93
C GLU A 290 -38.72 11.33 8.13
N MET A 291 -37.74 11.07 9.01
CA MET A 291 -37.47 11.92 10.17
C MET A 291 -36.94 13.30 9.76
N MET A 292 -36.03 13.36 8.77
CA MET A 292 -35.53 14.62 8.20
C MET A 292 -36.64 15.49 7.58
N HIS A 293 -37.73 14.88 7.13
CA HIS A 293 -38.90 15.60 6.65
C HIS A 293 -39.81 16.12 7.77
N ARG A 294 -39.83 15.48 8.94
CA ARG A 294 -40.74 15.79 10.05
C ARG A 294 -40.12 16.65 11.15
N ASP A 295 -38.82 16.53 11.36
CA ASP A 295 -38.08 17.27 12.38
C ASP A 295 -37.14 18.28 11.71
N GLU A 296 -37.63 19.52 11.63
CA GLU A 296 -36.92 20.61 11.00
C GLU A 296 -35.60 20.97 11.71
N MET A 297 -35.54 20.79 13.04
CA MET A 297 -34.34 21.03 13.83
C MET A 297 -33.27 19.95 13.61
N LEU A 298 -33.68 18.68 13.47
CA LEU A 298 -32.77 17.61 13.05
C LEU A 298 -32.19 17.90 11.67
N ARG A 299 -33.04 18.29 10.71
CA ARG A 299 -32.60 18.60 9.34
C ARG A 299 -31.60 19.75 9.29
N GLN A 300 -31.90 20.86 9.96
CA GLN A 300 -31.00 22.02 9.99
C GLN A 300 -29.62 21.69 10.59
N ARG A 301 -29.58 20.87 11.64
CA ARG A 301 -28.32 20.42 12.26
C ARG A 301 -27.53 19.49 11.35
N TYR A 302 -28.21 18.54 10.72
CA TYR A 302 -27.61 17.60 9.77
C TYR A 302 -27.00 18.33 8.56
N ASP A 303 -27.74 19.25 7.93
CA ASP A 303 -27.28 19.99 6.76
C ASP A 303 -26.07 20.88 7.09
N ALA A 304 -26.06 21.51 8.27
CA ALA A 304 -24.92 22.31 8.72
C ALA A 304 -23.65 21.47 8.93
N LEU A 305 -23.78 20.27 9.51
CA LEU A 305 -22.66 19.34 9.69
C LEU A 305 -22.14 18.81 8.35
N LEU A 306 -23.04 18.48 7.42
CA LEU A 306 -22.70 18.02 6.08
C LEU A 306 -21.94 19.09 5.28
N GLN A 307 -22.37 20.34 5.38
CA GLN A 307 -21.70 21.48 4.75
C GLN A 307 -20.31 21.70 5.34
N ASN A 308 -20.18 21.71 6.67
CA ASN A 308 -18.90 21.84 7.36
C ASN A 308 -17.92 20.71 7.02
N TRP A 309 -18.43 19.48 6.90
CA TRP A 309 -17.62 18.33 6.47
C TRP A 309 -17.12 18.50 5.03
N SER A 310 -18.01 18.92 4.12
CA SER A 310 -17.68 19.16 2.72
C SER A 310 -16.63 20.26 2.57
N ASP A 311 -16.78 21.36 3.31
CA ASP A 311 -15.86 22.49 3.32
C ASP A 311 -14.51 22.12 3.96
N SER A 312 -14.51 21.28 5.00
CA SER A 312 -13.28 20.77 5.62
C SER A 312 -12.53 19.80 4.73
N ARG A 313 -13.23 19.05 3.88
CA ARG A 313 -12.62 18.20 2.85
C ARG A 313 -12.03 19.04 1.73
N ALA A 314 -12.75 20.05 1.24
CA ALA A 314 -12.26 20.98 0.22
C ALA A 314 -11.04 21.79 0.69
N ASN A 315 -10.99 22.12 1.98
CA ASN A 315 -9.92 22.92 2.57
C ASN A 315 -8.84 22.08 3.30
N GLY A 316 -8.86 20.75 3.18
CA GLY A 316 -7.82 19.87 3.71
C GLY A 316 -7.76 19.72 5.24
N ARG A 317 -8.76 20.22 5.98
CA ARG A 317 -8.87 20.19 7.46
C ARG A 317 -9.58 18.96 8.02
N TRP A 318 -10.02 18.04 7.18
CA TRP A 318 -10.77 16.83 7.56
C TRP A 318 -10.08 15.94 8.62
N LYS A 319 -8.76 16.09 8.81
CA LYS A 319 -7.98 15.41 9.86
C LYS A 319 -8.37 15.81 11.28
N GLU A 320 -8.79 17.06 11.50
CA GLU A 320 -9.23 17.56 12.82
C GLU A 320 -10.60 16.97 13.19
N ILE A 321 -11.52 16.92 12.23
CA ILE A 321 -12.85 16.33 12.39
C ILE A 321 -12.76 14.80 12.54
N SER A 322 -11.86 14.15 11.79
CA SER A 322 -11.62 12.72 11.92
C SER A 322 -11.07 12.34 13.30
N ALA A 323 -10.36 13.24 13.98
CA ALA A 323 -9.82 12.97 15.31
C ALA A 323 -10.92 12.93 16.39
N GLU A 324 -11.89 13.86 16.36
CA GLU A 324 -13.07 13.81 17.24
C GLU A 324 -13.93 12.57 16.98
N ILE A 325 -14.08 12.20 15.71
CA ILE A 325 -14.80 11.00 15.27
C ILE A 325 -14.14 9.73 15.79
N MET A 326 -12.81 9.61 15.67
CA MET A 326 -12.07 8.44 16.14
C MET A 326 -12.06 8.33 17.67
N ALA A 327 -12.14 9.45 18.40
CA ALA A 327 -12.26 9.47 19.85
C ALA A 327 -13.59 8.89 20.37
N SER A 328 -14.63 8.82 19.53
CA SER A 328 -15.93 8.23 19.88
C SER A 328 -16.01 6.71 19.66
N LEU A 329 -14.91 6.06 19.26
CA LEU A 329 -14.80 4.62 18.97
C LEU A 329 -13.95 3.91 20.05
N PRO A 330 -14.57 3.39 21.14
CA PRO A 330 -13.85 2.93 22.34
C PRO A 330 -13.07 1.61 22.18
N GLY A 331 -12.94 1.07 20.96
CA GLY A 331 -12.25 -0.18 20.67
C GLY A 331 -10.87 -0.04 20.00
N LEU A 332 -10.48 1.18 19.60
CA LEU A 332 -9.15 1.47 19.09
C LEU A 332 -8.36 2.15 20.20
N ASP A 333 -7.47 1.41 20.84
CA ASP A 333 -6.65 1.92 21.94
C ASP A 333 -5.78 3.12 21.47
N PRO A 334 -6.06 4.35 21.94
CA PRO A 334 -5.29 5.54 21.56
C PRO A 334 -3.92 5.62 22.26
N THR A 335 -3.68 4.78 23.27
CA THR A 335 -2.48 4.83 24.13
C THR A 335 -1.32 3.98 23.62
N LEU A 336 -1.52 3.15 22.59
CA LEU A 336 -0.44 2.35 21.99
C LEU A 336 0.39 3.10 20.94
N HIS A 337 0.09 4.37 20.64
CA HIS A 337 0.79 5.12 19.58
C HIS A 337 1.33 6.50 19.95
N HIS A 338 1.29 6.92 21.23
CA HIS A 338 1.87 8.18 21.65
C HIS A 338 2.63 8.09 22.97
N GLU A 339 3.81 7.46 22.97
CA GLU A 339 4.90 7.87 23.88
C GLU A 339 6.25 7.83 23.15
N GLN A 340 6.79 9.01 22.87
CA GLN A 340 8.22 9.19 22.60
C GLN A 340 9.00 9.09 23.92
N PRO A 341 10.21 8.52 23.94
CA PRO A 341 11.13 8.74 25.05
C PRO A 341 11.74 10.15 24.94
N GLY A 342 11.25 11.06 25.79
CA GLY A 342 12.07 12.02 26.53
C GLY A 342 12.32 13.42 25.96
N ALA A 343 11.74 14.44 26.62
CA ALA A 343 12.39 15.74 26.79
C ALA A 343 11.97 16.39 28.13
N GLY A 344 12.91 16.49 29.06
CA GLY A 344 13.02 17.58 30.03
C GLY A 344 12.09 17.61 31.23
N ALA A 345 12.45 16.89 32.30
CA ALA A 345 12.23 17.43 33.64
C ALA A 345 13.20 18.60 33.85
N ALA A 346 12.69 19.83 33.69
CA ALA A 346 13.40 21.02 34.16
C ALA A 346 13.41 20.99 35.70
N VAL A 347 14.60 20.83 36.26
CA VAL A 347 14.90 21.17 37.65
C VAL A 347 14.82 22.69 37.76
N GLY A 348 13.96 23.16 38.65
CA GLY A 348 13.88 24.57 39.04
C GLY A 348 13.52 24.66 40.52
N SER A 349 14.54 24.78 41.35
CA SER A 349 14.44 25.42 42.66
C SER A 349 15.80 26.06 42.98
N ASP A 350 15.74 27.38 43.05
CA ASP A 350 16.72 28.41 43.43
C ASP A 350 17.76 28.88 42.41
#